data_AF-A0A9P4J8G9-F1
#
_entry.id   AF-A0A9P4J8G9-F1
#
_cell.length_a   1.000
_cell.length_b   1.000
_cell.length_c   1.000
_cell.angle_alpha   90.00
_cell.angle_beta   90.00
_cell.angle_gamma   90.00
#
_symmetry.space_group_name_H-M   'P 1'
#
loop_
_entity.id
_entity.type
_entity.pdbx_description
1 polymer ?
#
loop_
_entity_poly.entity_id
_entity_poly.type
_entity_poly.pdbx_seq_one_letter_code
_entity_poly.pdbx_strand_id
1 'polypeptide(L)'
;MEEQGPSDAQRRIQKRRNVIKELVDTEYSYHRDIKIIEDIYKATCGGILSTDDKKILFGNADQIEALSLDFYDAVRKAVSPFYVVQKSARWQTKRASVTTSSSSDKDSAGVPEISNEETDKQTAVGAVFEEFLPRMEKVYGTYLKNHEAANKRLVALQNDESVKWWLKACHQNASDITSAWDLDSLLVKPVQRFLKYPLLLQQLLVITPSDHPDHGALQKAVEESTNISHRMNEAKKRADLVESIVNRKRKDSELRAGLAKAFGIRSEKVKERIGMKSDYQDPAFDELSMKFGGHYIRLQVVMRDVQGSLTEVDAAVGRFNALAQALEQYMEIDGKAYPDVENRWRNYIVAIRELASVALTEHKEQVQKRVIDPMITALKLHEGPQNAMAKRKKRVVDYVRCQQLEKAGQKPDKKTLEGSELYVALNEQLKIDLPKLYELSAELIRRCLMCHHQIQLAWLWTWEMKLRPILGDNHFPASFDHILPQFHEDFDLVNTQVYSLALCNGSALADAAHFISPQISQTDEGFRLSRSRAGTSSRTHSIGSE
;
A
#
# COMPACT_ATOMS: atom_id res chain seq x y z
N MET A 1 -76.44 18.49 8.91
CA MET A 1 -74.98 18.72 8.98
C MET A 1 -74.34 17.43 8.49
N GLU A 2 -73.99 17.37 7.20
CA GLU A 2 -73.22 16.25 6.65
C GLU A 2 -71.73 16.56 6.89
N GLU A 3 -71.06 15.72 7.66
CA GLU A 3 -69.59 15.70 7.74
C GLU A 3 -69.04 15.30 6.36
N GLN A 4 -68.57 16.29 5.59
CA GLN A 4 -67.78 16.01 4.39
C GLN A 4 -66.46 15.35 4.83
N GLY A 5 -66.26 14.09 4.45
CA GLY A 5 -65.02 13.36 4.69
C GLY A 5 -63.80 14.05 4.04
N PRO A 6 -62.57 13.70 4.48
CA PRO A 6 -61.35 14.38 4.03
C PRO A 6 -61.18 14.29 2.51
N SER A 7 -60.83 15.42 1.89
CA SER A 7 -60.56 15.55 0.46
C SER A 7 -59.42 14.60 0.01
N ASP A 8 -59.44 14.14 -1.24
CA ASP A 8 -58.42 13.24 -1.79
C ASP A 8 -56.99 13.83 -1.69
N ALA A 9 -56.86 15.16 -1.72
CA ALA A 9 -55.61 15.86 -1.48
C ALA A 9 -55.09 15.69 -0.04
N GLN A 10 -55.97 15.82 0.98
CA GLN A 10 -55.61 15.62 2.39
C GLN A 10 -55.20 14.17 2.67
N ARG A 11 -55.87 13.19 2.05
CA ARG A 11 -55.49 11.77 2.15
C ARG A 11 -54.10 11.52 1.55
N ARG A 12 -53.75 12.17 0.44
CA ARG A 12 -52.44 12.05 -0.19
C ARG A 12 -51.33 12.67 0.67
N ILE A 13 -51.54 13.88 1.17
CA ILE A 13 -50.59 14.57 2.05
C ILE A 13 -50.34 13.73 3.32
N GLN A 14 -51.39 13.15 3.91
CA GLN A 14 -51.24 12.27 5.07
C GLN A 14 -50.45 10.99 4.74
N LYS A 15 -50.67 10.39 3.56
CA LYS A 15 -49.87 9.24 3.10
C LYS A 15 -48.40 9.61 2.90
N ARG A 16 -48.11 10.75 2.27
CA ARG A 16 -46.73 11.26 2.09
C ARG A 16 -46.06 11.50 3.44
N ARG A 17 -46.78 12.10 4.40
CA ARG A 17 -46.33 12.28 5.79
C ARG A 17 -45.97 10.97 6.49
N ASN A 18 -46.77 9.92 6.30
CA ASN A 18 -46.49 8.62 6.89
C ASN A 18 -45.19 8.00 6.33
N VAL A 19 -44.95 8.10 5.02
CA VAL A 19 -43.72 7.59 4.39
C VAL A 19 -42.50 8.41 4.83
N ILE A 20 -42.62 9.74 4.91
CA ILE A 20 -41.55 10.62 5.42
C ILE A 20 -41.25 10.29 6.89
N LYS A 21 -42.28 10.10 7.71
CA LYS A 21 -42.13 9.67 9.10
C LYS A 21 -41.40 8.34 9.19
N GLU A 22 -41.81 7.34 8.41
CA GLU A 22 -41.15 6.04 8.37
C GLU A 22 -39.67 6.18 7.99
N LEU A 23 -39.35 6.94 6.94
CA LEU A 23 -37.97 7.18 6.51
C LEU A 23 -37.12 7.76 7.65
N VAL A 24 -37.59 8.84 8.29
CA VAL A 24 -36.84 9.56 9.32
C VAL A 24 -36.71 8.75 10.61
N ASP A 25 -37.81 8.16 11.09
CA ASP A 25 -37.81 7.39 12.33
C ASP A 25 -36.94 6.12 12.20
N THR A 26 -37.03 5.44 11.05
CA THR A 26 -36.21 4.26 10.79
C THR A 26 -34.74 4.59 10.52
N GLU A 27 -34.42 5.76 9.96
CA GLU A 27 -33.03 6.21 9.80
C GLU A 27 -32.40 6.54 11.16
N TYR A 28 -33.15 7.20 12.05
CA TYR A 28 -32.69 7.45 13.41
C TYR A 28 -32.41 6.15 14.18
N SER A 29 -33.32 5.17 14.09
CA SER A 29 -33.11 3.86 14.70
C SER A 29 -31.92 3.13 14.09
N TYR A 30 -31.76 3.20 12.77
CA TYR A 30 -30.63 2.59 12.07
C TYR A 30 -29.29 3.19 12.52
N HIS A 31 -29.17 4.52 12.55
CA HIS A 31 -27.97 5.20 13.05
C HIS A 31 -27.63 4.75 14.48
N ARG A 32 -28.62 4.67 15.37
CA ARG A 32 -28.41 4.18 16.75
C ARG A 32 -27.90 2.74 16.79
N ASP A 33 -28.41 1.87 15.94
CA ASP A 33 -27.96 0.48 15.85
C ASP A 33 -26.50 0.39 15.40
N ILE A 34 -26.08 1.19 14.42
CA ILE A 34 -24.68 1.22 13.97
C ILE A 34 -23.77 1.84 15.02
N LYS A 35 -24.23 2.87 15.72
CA LYS A 35 -23.49 3.49 16.81
C LYS A 35 -23.15 2.50 17.94
N ILE A 36 -24.01 1.53 18.21
CA ILE A 36 -23.72 0.44 19.17
C ILE A 36 -22.53 -0.42 18.73
N ILE A 37 -22.36 -0.65 17.42
CA ILE A 37 -21.22 -1.39 16.88
C ILE A 37 -19.91 -0.68 17.25
N GLU A 38 -19.87 0.65 17.11
CA GLU A 38 -18.69 1.46 17.41
C GLU A 38 -18.49 1.66 18.93
N ASP A 39 -19.50 2.15 19.64
CA ASP A 39 -19.37 2.57 21.05
C ASP A 39 -19.34 1.41 22.05
N ILE A 40 -19.93 0.26 21.69
CA ILE A 40 -19.99 -0.91 22.59
C ILE A 40 -19.06 -1.99 22.08
N TYR A 41 -19.31 -2.56 20.90
CA TYR A 41 -18.55 -3.73 20.45
C TYR A 41 -17.10 -3.38 20.13
N LYS A 42 -16.86 -2.37 19.29
CA LYS A 42 -15.50 -1.99 18.88
C LYS A 42 -14.70 -1.36 20.03
N ALA A 43 -15.34 -0.57 20.90
CA ALA A 43 -14.67 0.00 22.08
C ALA A 43 -14.25 -1.07 23.11
N THR A 44 -15.07 -2.10 23.33
CA THR A 44 -14.82 -3.11 24.38
C THR A 44 -14.00 -4.31 23.92
N CYS A 45 -13.74 -4.47 22.62
CA CYS A 45 -12.96 -5.60 22.10
C CYS A 45 -11.44 -5.55 22.41
N GLY A 46 -10.98 -4.61 23.25
CA GLY A 46 -9.59 -4.49 23.68
C GLY A 46 -9.09 -5.74 24.40
N GLY A 47 -8.03 -6.39 23.88
CA GLY A 47 -7.42 -7.58 24.47
C GLY A 47 -8.08 -8.92 24.15
N ILE A 48 -9.31 -8.93 23.62
CA ILE A 48 -10.07 -10.15 23.31
C ILE A 48 -9.92 -10.57 21.84
N LEU A 49 -9.87 -9.57 20.94
CA LEU A 49 -9.71 -9.79 19.50
C LEU A 49 -8.34 -9.30 19.03
N SER A 50 -7.74 -10.03 18.09
CA SER A 50 -6.52 -9.57 17.41
C SER A 50 -6.78 -8.32 16.56
N THR A 51 -5.74 -7.56 16.25
CA THR A 51 -5.88 -6.35 15.41
C THR A 51 -6.43 -6.66 14.03
N ASP A 52 -6.12 -7.84 13.47
CA ASP A 52 -6.63 -8.27 12.18
C ASP A 52 -8.10 -8.69 12.25
N ASP A 53 -8.51 -9.35 13.35
CA ASP A 53 -9.92 -9.70 13.57
C ASP A 53 -10.81 -8.48 13.69
N LYS A 54 -10.32 -7.44 14.37
CA LYS A 54 -11.03 -6.16 14.46
C LYS A 54 -11.24 -5.52 13.09
N LYS A 55 -10.20 -5.54 12.25
CA LYS A 55 -10.29 -5.01 10.89
C LYS A 55 -11.27 -5.80 10.04
N ILE A 56 -11.26 -7.13 10.13
CA ILE A 56 -12.15 -8.01 9.37
C ILE A 56 -13.59 -7.86 9.85
N LEU A 57 -13.86 -7.84 11.16
CA LEU A 57 -15.21 -7.78 11.70
C LEU A 57 -15.88 -6.43 11.47
N PHE A 58 -15.20 -5.33 11.79
CA PHE A 58 -15.81 -4.00 11.79
C PHE A 58 -15.60 -3.23 10.48
N GLY A 59 -14.61 -3.61 9.65
CA GLY A 59 -14.38 -3.01 8.33
C GLY A 59 -14.40 -1.49 8.37
N ASN A 60 -15.33 -0.89 7.62
CA ASN A 60 -15.61 0.55 7.57
C ASN A 60 -16.93 0.94 8.25
N ALA A 61 -17.33 0.26 9.33
CA ALA A 61 -18.55 0.56 10.08
C ALA A 61 -18.58 2.00 10.64
N ASP A 62 -17.43 2.56 10.97
CA ASP A 62 -17.23 3.96 11.37
C ASP A 62 -17.70 4.94 10.28
N GLN A 63 -17.36 4.65 9.03
CA GLN A 63 -17.78 5.48 7.90
C GLN A 63 -19.28 5.35 7.61
N ILE A 64 -19.86 4.17 7.86
CA ILE A 64 -21.31 3.94 7.75
C ILE A 64 -22.06 4.72 8.83
N GLU A 65 -21.54 4.71 10.06
CA GLU A 65 -22.11 5.46 11.20
C GLU A 65 -22.12 6.96 10.89
N ALA A 66 -20.98 7.52 10.51
CA ALA A 66 -20.85 8.94 10.19
C ALA A 66 -21.75 9.33 9.01
N LEU A 67 -21.81 8.49 7.96
CA LEU A 67 -22.71 8.71 6.83
C LEU A 67 -24.19 8.69 7.25
N SER A 68 -24.59 7.74 8.11
CA SER A 68 -25.97 7.64 8.59
C SER A 68 -26.39 8.85 9.43
N LEU A 69 -25.47 9.40 10.22
CA LEU A 69 -25.70 10.61 11.01
C LEU A 69 -25.87 11.84 10.10
N ASP A 70 -24.91 12.05 9.20
CA ASP A 70 -24.95 13.17 8.25
C ASP A 70 -26.22 13.12 7.40
N PHE A 71 -26.58 11.93 6.91
CA PHE A 71 -27.77 11.71 6.11
C PHE A 71 -29.04 11.93 6.93
N TYR A 72 -29.11 11.41 8.16
CA TYR A 72 -30.23 11.66 9.07
C TYR A 72 -30.44 13.15 9.31
N ASP A 73 -29.37 13.91 9.60
CA ASP A 73 -29.45 15.34 9.83
C ASP A 73 -29.89 16.11 8.59
N ALA A 74 -29.39 15.74 7.40
CA ALA A 74 -29.81 16.33 6.13
C ALA A 74 -31.30 16.07 5.84
N VAL A 75 -31.77 14.83 5.98
CA VAL A 75 -33.18 14.48 5.79
C VAL A 75 -34.06 15.18 6.81
N ARG A 76 -33.66 15.19 8.10
CA ARG A 76 -34.39 15.88 9.18
C ARG A 76 -34.56 17.37 8.89
N LYS A 77 -33.52 18.03 8.38
CA LYS A 77 -33.57 19.44 7.99
C LYS A 77 -34.47 19.65 6.76
N ALA A 78 -34.42 18.75 5.78
CA ALA A 78 -35.23 18.85 4.56
C ALA A 78 -36.74 18.63 4.82
N VAL A 79 -37.12 17.92 5.88
CA VAL A 79 -38.52 17.64 6.21
C VAL A 79 -39.07 18.46 7.37
N SER A 80 -38.24 19.29 8.03
CA SER A 80 -38.63 20.05 9.23
C SER A 80 -39.87 20.94 9.06
N PRO A 81 -40.15 21.56 7.89
CA PRO A 81 -41.38 22.34 7.70
C PRO A 81 -42.67 21.49 7.78
N PHE A 82 -42.55 20.18 7.54
CA PHE A 82 -43.68 19.26 7.34
C PHE A 82 -43.80 18.19 8.44
N TYR A 83 -42.67 17.74 8.97
CA TYR A 83 -42.59 16.73 10.02
C TYR A 83 -41.49 17.10 11.02
N VAL A 84 -41.89 17.31 12.27
CA VAL A 84 -40.97 17.47 13.40
C VAL A 84 -40.83 16.12 14.08
N VAL A 85 -39.60 15.61 14.12
CA VAL A 85 -39.26 14.41 14.90
C VAL A 85 -39.62 14.67 16.35
N GLN A 86 -40.55 13.89 16.90
CA GLN A 86 -40.82 13.97 18.32
C GLN A 86 -39.57 13.46 19.06
N LYS A 87 -38.95 14.32 19.86
CA LYS A 87 -37.96 13.88 20.86
C LYS A 87 -38.70 12.91 21.76
N SER A 88 -38.55 11.61 21.54
CA SER A 88 -39.15 10.62 22.41
C SER A 88 -38.64 10.89 23.82
N ALA A 89 -39.52 11.35 24.71
CA ALA A 89 -39.31 11.52 26.14
C ALA A 89 -39.15 10.16 26.85
N ARG A 90 -38.38 9.24 26.24
CA ARG A 90 -38.16 7.88 26.73
C ARG A 90 -36.77 7.72 27.38
N TRP A 91 -35.96 8.78 27.39
CA TRP A 91 -34.57 8.79 27.85
C TRP A 91 -34.17 10.12 28.51
N GLN A 92 -34.84 10.49 29.60
CA GLN A 92 -34.11 11.19 30.65
C GLN A 92 -33.35 10.11 31.42
N THR A 93 -32.02 10.12 31.24
CA THR A 93 -31.06 9.38 32.04
C THR A 93 -31.42 9.53 33.52
N LYS A 94 -31.78 8.43 34.21
CA LYS A 94 -31.78 8.37 35.68
C LYS A 94 -30.33 8.44 36.17
N ARG A 95 -29.76 9.63 36.07
CA ARG A 95 -28.60 10.11 36.84
C ARG A 95 -28.85 11.58 37.12
N ALA A 96 -29.83 11.83 37.98
CA ALA A 96 -29.93 13.09 38.69
C ALA A 96 -30.34 12.78 40.11
N SER A 97 -29.54 13.32 41.02
CA SER A 97 -29.64 13.23 42.47
C SER A 97 -31.06 13.48 42.97
N VAL A 98 -31.39 12.84 44.10
CA VAL A 98 -32.54 13.19 44.92
C VAL A 98 -32.42 14.68 45.27
N THR A 99 -33.33 15.51 44.77
CA THR A 99 -33.65 16.80 45.38
C THR A 99 -35.08 17.17 45.06
N THR A 100 -35.82 17.45 46.11
CA THR A 100 -37.24 17.80 46.14
C THR A 100 -37.49 19.18 45.53
N SER A 101 -38.45 19.29 44.62
CA SER A 101 -39.45 20.37 44.66
C SER A 101 -40.51 20.15 43.58
N SER A 102 -41.75 20.14 44.07
CA SER A 102 -42.99 20.27 43.35
C SER A 102 -43.04 21.60 42.58
N SER A 103 -43.26 21.53 41.27
CA SER A 103 -44.04 22.54 40.55
C SER A 103 -44.73 21.89 39.37
N SER A 104 -46.04 22.06 39.36
CA SER A 104 -46.98 21.58 38.36
C SER A 104 -47.04 22.58 37.21
N ASP A 105 -46.34 22.29 36.11
CA ASP A 105 -46.59 22.95 34.82
C ASP A 105 -47.06 21.93 33.80
N LYS A 106 -48.37 21.97 33.56
CA LYS A 106 -49.04 21.33 32.43
C LYS A 106 -48.73 22.16 31.17
N ASP A 107 -47.56 21.96 30.58
CA ASP A 107 -47.33 22.33 29.19
C ASP A 107 -47.82 21.20 28.28
N SER A 108 -49.13 21.19 28.02
CA SER A 108 -49.71 20.53 26.87
C SER A 108 -49.29 21.28 25.61
N ALA A 109 -48.07 21.03 25.14
CA ALA A 109 -47.62 21.45 23.81
C ALA A 109 -48.47 20.74 22.76
N GLY A 110 -49.50 21.44 22.30
CA GLY A 110 -50.41 21.00 21.25
C GLY A 110 -49.64 20.57 19.99
N VAL A 111 -50.06 19.43 19.44
CA VAL A 111 -49.75 19.03 18.07
C VAL A 111 -50.19 20.16 17.14
N PRO A 112 -49.36 20.67 16.21
CA PRO A 112 -49.87 21.46 15.11
C PRO A 112 -50.66 20.51 14.20
N GLU A 113 -51.94 20.35 14.50
CA GLU A 113 -52.95 19.97 13.52
C GLU A 113 -53.03 21.09 12.50
N ILE A 114 -52.30 20.93 11.39
CA ILE A 114 -52.78 20.94 10.01
C ILE A 114 -51.51 20.86 9.15
N SER A 115 -51.33 19.73 8.47
CA SER A 115 -50.32 19.54 7.43
C SER A 115 -50.81 20.30 6.20
N ASN A 116 -50.31 21.52 6.00
CA ASN A 116 -50.68 22.37 4.86
C ASN A 116 -49.92 21.94 3.60
N GLU A 117 -50.57 21.99 2.44
CA GLU A 117 -49.97 21.68 1.13
C GLU A 117 -48.71 22.54 0.84
N GLU A 118 -48.69 23.76 1.37
CA GLU A 118 -47.56 24.67 1.25
C GLU A 118 -46.32 24.23 2.06
N THR A 119 -46.52 23.59 3.22
CA THR A 119 -45.39 23.03 3.99
C THR A 119 -44.92 21.69 3.43
N ASP A 120 -45.79 20.93 2.75
CA ASP A 120 -45.40 19.74 1.98
C ASP A 120 -44.48 20.13 0.81
N LYS A 121 -44.85 21.15 0.04
CA LYS A 121 -44.06 21.65 -1.10
C LYS A 121 -42.68 22.20 -0.71
N GLN A 122 -42.43 22.48 0.57
CA GLN A 122 -41.11 22.87 1.08
C GLN A 122 -40.19 21.69 1.38
N THR A 123 -40.70 20.45 1.32
CA THR A 123 -39.88 19.24 1.53
C THR A 123 -39.04 18.90 0.32
N ALA A 124 -37.78 18.53 0.54
CA ALA A 124 -36.80 18.23 -0.51
C ALA A 124 -36.06 16.91 -0.24
N VAL A 125 -36.79 15.80 -0.14
CA VAL A 125 -36.21 14.49 0.18
C VAL A 125 -35.42 13.94 -1.01
N GLY A 126 -35.97 14.07 -2.23
CA GLY A 126 -35.30 13.63 -3.45
C GLY A 126 -33.94 14.29 -3.64
N ALA A 127 -33.87 15.61 -3.42
CA ALA A 127 -32.62 16.37 -3.53
C ALA A 127 -31.54 15.91 -2.54
N VAL A 128 -31.92 15.59 -1.29
CA VAL A 128 -30.98 15.05 -0.29
C VAL A 128 -30.45 13.69 -0.74
N PHE A 129 -31.30 12.81 -1.30
CA PHE A 129 -30.82 11.54 -1.83
C PHE A 129 -29.87 11.73 -3.01
N GLU A 130 -30.17 12.63 -3.97
CA GLU A 130 -29.26 12.90 -5.09
C GLU A 130 -27.85 13.30 -4.62
N GLU A 131 -27.76 14.13 -3.58
CA GLU A 131 -26.48 14.55 -2.99
C GLU A 131 -25.74 13.37 -2.31
N PHE A 132 -26.46 12.52 -1.58
CA PHE A 132 -25.86 11.48 -0.75
C PHE A 132 -25.61 10.15 -1.47
N LEU A 133 -26.34 9.84 -2.56
CA LEU A 133 -26.26 8.56 -3.28
C LEU A 133 -24.83 8.21 -3.75
N PRO A 134 -24.02 9.13 -4.32
CA PRO A 134 -22.63 8.83 -4.68
C PRO A 134 -21.76 8.45 -3.47
N ARG A 135 -21.95 9.13 -2.33
CA ARG A 135 -21.25 8.82 -1.08
C ARG A 135 -21.73 7.48 -0.51
N MET A 136 -23.02 7.19 -0.58
CA MET A 136 -23.60 5.91 -0.18
C MET A 136 -23.02 4.74 -1.00
N GLU A 137 -22.96 4.85 -2.33
CA GLU A 137 -22.37 3.80 -3.19
C GLU A 137 -20.95 3.44 -2.77
N LYS A 138 -20.11 4.46 -2.49
CA LYS A 138 -18.72 4.26 -2.08
C LYS A 138 -18.59 3.58 -0.71
N VAL A 139 -19.34 4.07 0.29
CA VAL A 139 -19.22 3.61 1.68
C VAL A 139 -19.85 2.23 1.85
N TYR A 140 -21.10 2.04 1.40
CA TYR A 140 -21.77 0.74 1.43
C TYR A 140 -21.07 -0.28 0.52
N GLY A 141 -20.51 0.15 -0.62
CA GLY A 141 -19.78 -0.73 -1.53
C GLY A 141 -18.53 -1.34 -0.89
N THR A 142 -17.86 -0.59 -0.01
CA THR A 142 -16.74 -1.11 0.79
C THR A 142 -17.24 -2.09 1.85
N TYR A 143 -18.31 -1.74 2.56
CA TYR A 143 -18.87 -2.57 3.63
C TYR A 143 -19.37 -3.93 3.11
N LEU A 144 -20.15 -3.94 2.03
CA LEU A 144 -20.72 -5.16 1.44
C LEU A 144 -19.66 -6.15 0.96
N LYS A 145 -18.51 -5.67 0.49
CA LYS A 145 -17.39 -6.53 0.07
C LYS A 145 -16.77 -7.29 1.25
N ASN A 146 -16.71 -6.66 2.42
CA ASN A 146 -16.12 -7.24 3.62
C ASN A 146 -17.12 -8.05 4.46
N HIS A 147 -18.42 -7.78 4.32
CA HIS A 147 -19.48 -8.37 5.17
C HIS A 147 -19.47 -9.90 5.21
N GLU A 148 -19.23 -10.58 4.09
CA GLU A 148 -19.17 -12.04 4.04
C GLU A 148 -17.99 -12.60 4.84
N ALA A 149 -16.83 -11.94 4.74
CA ALA A 149 -15.63 -12.30 5.52
C ALA A 149 -15.84 -12.02 7.01
N ALA A 150 -16.50 -10.91 7.35
CA ALA A 150 -16.88 -10.56 8.72
C ALA A 150 -17.79 -11.64 9.33
N ASN A 151 -18.85 -12.06 8.64
CA ASN A 151 -19.78 -13.09 9.13
C ASN A 151 -19.06 -14.43 9.34
N LYS A 152 -18.27 -14.89 8.37
CA LYS A 152 -17.47 -16.14 8.51
C LYS A 152 -16.50 -16.05 9.68
N ARG A 153 -15.86 -14.90 9.87
CA ARG A 153 -14.93 -14.69 10.98
C ARG A 153 -15.64 -14.64 12.32
N LEU A 154 -16.82 -14.02 12.40
CA LEU A 154 -17.64 -13.98 13.61
C LEU A 154 -18.04 -15.39 14.04
N VAL A 155 -18.53 -16.22 13.11
CA VAL A 155 -18.86 -17.63 13.39
C VAL A 155 -17.64 -18.41 13.89
N ALA A 156 -16.47 -18.17 13.31
CA ALA A 156 -15.23 -18.81 13.76
C ALA A 156 -14.84 -18.37 15.19
N LEU A 157 -14.96 -17.07 15.49
CA LEU A 157 -14.63 -16.49 16.79
C LEU A 157 -15.63 -16.85 17.89
N GLN A 158 -16.90 -17.09 17.53
CA GLN A 158 -17.91 -17.58 18.46
C GLN A 158 -17.61 -18.97 19.02
N ASN A 159 -16.61 -19.69 18.52
CA ASN A 159 -16.15 -20.94 19.14
C ASN A 159 -15.31 -20.71 20.41
N ASP A 160 -14.74 -19.52 20.58
CA ASP A 160 -13.94 -19.16 21.75
C ASP A 160 -14.85 -18.70 22.91
N GLU A 161 -14.70 -19.33 24.08
CA GLU A 161 -15.48 -19.01 25.28
C GLU A 161 -15.27 -17.56 25.77
N SER A 162 -14.07 -17.00 25.59
CA SER A 162 -13.78 -15.60 25.95
C SER A 162 -14.59 -14.63 25.08
N VAL A 163 -14.69 -14.92 23.79
CA VAL A 163 -15.48 -14.15 22.81
C VAL A 163 -16.97 -14.30 23.09
N LYS A 164 -17.46 -15.52 23.39
CA LYS A 164 -18.87 -15.73 23.77
C LYS A 164 -19.26 -14.91 24.99
N TRP A 165 -18.42 -14.92 26.03
CA TRP A 165 -18.67 -14.15 27.25
C TRP A 165 -18.70 -12.65 26.96
N TRP A 166 -17.74 -12.16 26.17
CA TRP A 166 -17.70 -10.78 25.74
C TRP A 166 -18.93 -10.36 24.92
N LEU A 167 -19.37 -11.17 23.96
CA LEU A 167 -20.59 -10.92 23.18
C LEU A 167 -21.83 -10.83 24.09
N LYS A 168 -21.91 -11.72 25.10
CA LYS A 168 -23.01 -11.70 26.08
C LYS A 168 -22.96 -10.45 26.97
N ALA A 169 -21.78 -10.06 27.44
CA ALA A 169 -21.60 -8.84 28.24
C ALA A 169 -21.94 -7.58 27.43
N CYS A 170 -21.54 -7.52 26.16
CA CYS A 170 -21.92 -6.43 25.26
C CYS A 170 -23.43 -6.36 25.05
N HIS A 171 -24.08 -7.51 24.84
CA HIS A 171 -25.53 -7.58 24.69
C HIS A 171 -26.27 -7.06 25.93
N GLN A 172 -25.83 -7.43 27.14
CA GLN A 172 -26.42 -6.93 28.40
C GLN A 172 -26.27 -5.42 28.58
N ASN A 173 -25.15 -4.84 28.11
CA ASN A 173 -24.94 -3.39 28.17
C ASN A 173 -25.69 -2.63 27.05
N ALA A 174 -26.09 -3.32 25.99
CA ALA A 174 -26.80 -2.75 24.84
C ALA A 174 -28.32 -2.99 24.86
N SER A 175 -28.82 -3.88 25.72
CA SER A 175 -30.22 -4.33 25.74
C SER A 175 -31.21 -3.21 26.04
N ASP A 176 -30.79 -2.17 26.74
CA ASP A 176 -31.63 -0.98 26.96
C ASP A 176 -31.63 -0.08 25.71
N ILE A 177 -30.59 -0.11 24.87
CA ILE A 177 -30.34 0.87 23.80
C ILE A 177 -30.91 0.41 22.44
N THR A 178 -30.93 -0.89 22.14
CA THR A 178 -31.48 -1.41 20.89
C THR A 178 -32.33 -2.67 21.11
N SER A 179 -33.28 -2.91 20.21
CA SER A 179 -34.01 -4.17 20.11
C SER A 179 -33.27 -5.22 19.28
N ALA A 180 -32.07 -4.93 18.78
CA ALA A 180 -31.22 -5.89 18.07
C ALA A 180 -30.62 -6.88 19.08
N TRP A 181 -30.85 -8.18 18.82
CA TRP A 181 -30.59 -9.24 19.80
C TRP A 181 -29.13 -9.69 19.86
N ASP A 182 -28.31 -9.47 18.82
CA ASP A 182 -26.90 -9.90 18.76
C ASP A 182 -26.06 -9.14 17.72
N LEU A 183 -24.72 -9.32 17.80
CA LEU A 183 -23.77 -8.68 16.88
C LEU A 183 -24.00 -9.09 15.41
N ASP A 184 -24.40 -10.34 15.17
CA ASP A 184 -24.71 -10.83 13.82
C ASP A 184 -25.87 -10.03 13.19
N SER A 185 -26.96 -9.84 13.96
CA SER A 185 -28.09 -9.00 13.56
C SER A 185 -27.71 -7.54 13.33
N LEU A 186 -26.74 -7.01 14.08
CA LEU A 186 -26.26 -5.63 13.88
C LEU A 186 -25.42 -5.51 12.60
N LEU A 187 -24.55 -6.47 12.31
CA LEU A 187 -23.67 -6.44 11.13
C LEU A 187 -24.43 -6.57 9.80
N VAL A 188 -25.62 -7.20 9.79
CA VAL A 188 -26.46 -7.32 8.58
C VAL A 188 -27.33 -6.09 8.31
N LYS A 189 -27.58 -5.23 9.31
CA LYS A 189 -28.45 -4.05 9.16
C LYS A 189 -28.03 -3.09 8.04
N PRO A 190 -26.75 -2.75 7.83
CA PRO A 190 -26.35 -1.91 6.69
C PRO A 190 -26.76 -2.50 5.34
N VAL A 191 -26.64 -3.83 5.17
CA VAL A 191 -27.07 -4.53 3.95
C VAL A 191 -28.58 -4.38 3.75
N GLN A 192 -29.34 -4.61 4.81
CA GLN A 192 -30.80 -4.49 4.77
C GLN A 192 -31.25 -3.05 4.53
N ARG A 193 -30.62 -2.08 5.20
CA ARG A 193 -31.00 -0.66 5.11
C ARG A 193 -30.79 -0.13 3.70
N PHE A 194 -29.66 -0.44 3.09
CA PHE A 194 -29.36 -0.01 1.73
C PHE A 194 -30.42 -0.48 0.72
N LEU A 195 -30.89 -1.72 0.84
CA LEU A 195 -31.95 -2.29 -0.01
C LEU A 195 -33.35 -1.70 0.26
N LYS A 196 -33.55 -0.99 1.38
CA LYS A 196 -34.83 -0.32 1.69
C LYS A 196 -34.95 1.05 1.06
N TYR A 197 -33.84 1.75 0.76
CA TYR A 197 -33.90 3.10 0.19
C TYR A 197 -34.66 3.17 -1.15
N PRO A 198 -34.43 2.28 -2.14
CA PRO A 198 -35.19 2.31 -3.40
C PRO A 198 -36.70 2.10 -3.18
N LEU A 199 -37.07 1.23 -2.23
CA LEU A 199 -38.48 0.94 -1.91
C LEU A 199 -39.18 2.14 -1.28
N LEU A 200 -38.52 2.81 -0.32
CA LEU A 200 -39.06 4.00 0.34
C LEU A 200 -39.18 5.17 -0.64
N LEU A 201 -38.17 5.38 -1.49
CA LEU A 201 -38.19 6.40 -2.54
C LEU A 201 -39.29 6.15 -3.57
N GLN A 202 -39.49 4.90 -3.99
CA GLN A 202 -40.54 4.53 -4.93
C GLN A 202 -41.94 4.79 -4.35
N GLN A 203 -42.16 4.40 -3.08
CA GLN A 203 -43.41 4.71 -2.38
C GLN A 203 -43.65 6.22 -2.29
N LEU A 204 -42.61 6.99 -1.96
CA LEU A 204 -42.70 8.44 -1.88
C LEU A 204 -43.03 9.06 -3.25
N LEU A 205 -42.36 8.63 -4.32
CA LEU A 205 -42.61 9.10 -5.69
C LEU A 205 -44.06 8.87 -6.14
N VAL A 206 -44.61 7.67 -5.91
CA VAL A 206 -45.99 7.32 -6.31
C VAL A 206 -47.04 8.21 -5.64
N ILE A 207 -46.76 8.70 -4.43
CA ILE A 207 -47.69 9.54 -3.65
C ILE A 207 -47.47 11.03 -3.93
N THR A 208 -46.39 11.40 -4.63
CA THR A 208 -46.00 12.79 -4.91
C THR A 208 -46.52 13.23 -6.27
N PRO A 209 -47.34 14.29 -6.35
CA PRO A 209 -47.85 14.74 -7.64
C PRO A 209 -46.75 15.38 -8.50
N SER A 210 -46.97 15.41 -9.82
CA SER A 210 -45.97 15.88 -10.79
C SER A 210 -45.68 17.39 -10.71
N ASP A 211 -46.57 18.16 -10.09
CA ASP A 211 -46.41 19.60 -9.83
C ASP A 211 -45.62 19.91 -8.54
N HIS A 212 -45.29 18.89 -7.73
CA HIS A 212 -44.50 19.06 -6.52
C HIS A 212 -43.02 19.34 -6.88
N PRO A 213 -42.35 20.32 -6.25
CA PRO A 213 -40.97 20.70 -6.60
C PRO A 213 -39.95 19.55 -6.45
N ASP A 214 -40.16 18.67 -5.47
CA ASP A 214 -39.32 17.49 -5.21
C ASP A 214 -39.57 16.31 -6.19
N HIS A 215 -40.62 16.32 -7.02
CA HIS A 215 -41.00 15.17 -7.85
C HIS A 215 -39.88 14.74 -8.83
N GLY A 216 -39.27 15.70 -9.52
CA GLY A 216 -38.19 15.42 -10.48
C GLY A 216 -36.94 14.86 -9.80
N ALA A 217 -36.59 15.37 -8.61
CA ALA A 217 -35.46 14.87 -7.83
C ALA A 217 -35.74 13.47 -7.27
N LEU A 218 -36.97 13.20 -6.83
CA LEU A 218 -37.39 11.86 -6.39
C LEU A 218 -37.31 10.83 -7.52
N GLN A 219 -37.72 11.20 -8.74
CA GLN A 219 -37.64 10.31 -9.90
C GLN A 219 -36.19 9.89 -10.18
N LYS A 220 -35.27 10.85 -10.21
CA LYS A 220 -33.84 10.60 -10.39
C LYS A 220 -33.24 9.81 -9.23
N ALA A 221 -33.61 10.10 -7.99
CA ALA A 221 -33.15 9.37 -6.82
C ALA A 221 -33.61 7.89 -6.84
N VAL A 222 -34.83 7.60 -7.28
CA VAL A 222 -35.33 6.21 -7.47
C VAL A 222 -34.50 5.49 -8.53
N GLU A 223 -34.30 6.11 -9.69
CA GLU A 223 -33.51 5.54 -10.78
C GLU A 223 -32.07 5.25 -10.32
N GLU A 224 -31.39 6.24 -9.74
CA GLU A 224 -30.00 6.11 -9.35
C GLU A 224 -29.80 5.13 -8.18
N SER A 225 -30.68 5.14 -7.16
CA SER A 225 -30.60 4.16 -6.07
C SER A 225 -30.82 2.71 -6.55
N THR A 226 -31.67 2.51 -7.55
CA THR A 226 -31.88 1.21 -8.21
C THR A 226 -30.65 0.81 -9.02
N ASN A 227 -30.09 1.74 -9.78
CA ASN A 227 -28.87 1.52 -10.55
C ASN A 227 -27.68 1.16 -9.66
N ILE A 228 -27.46 1.89 -8.55
CA ILE A 228 -26.42 1.57 -7.57
C ILE A 228 -26.63 0.16 -7.00
N SER A 229 -27.87 -0.20 -6.63
CA SER A 229 -28.18 -1.54 -6.10
C SER A 229 -27.81 -2.65 -7.10
N HIS A 230 -28.14 -2.46 -8.39
CA HIS A 230 -27.72 -3.37 -9.45
C HIS A 230 -26.20 -3.42 -9.62
N ARG A 231 -25.52 -2.27 -9.67
CA ARG A 231 -24.05 -2.19 -9.80
C ARG A 231 -23.34 -2.92 -8.66
N MET A 232 -23.80 -2.74 -7.42
CA MET A 232 -23.24 -3.41 -6.23
C MET A 232 -23.47 -4.92 -6.27
N ASN A 233 -24.66 -5.37 -6.67
CA ASN A 233 -24.96 -6.80 -6.77
C ASN A 233 -24.11 -7.47 -7.86
N GLU A 234 -23.99 -6.86 -9.04
CA GLU A 234 -23.14 -7.36 -10.12
C GLU A 234 -21.65 -7.35 -9.74
N ALA A 235 -21.19 -6.33 -9.01
CA ALA A 235 -19.84 -6.29 -8.49
C ALA A 235 -19.56 -7.42 -7.49
N LYS A 236 -20.52 -7.72 -6.59
CA LYS A 236 -20.41 -8.85 -5.65
C LYS A 236 -20.39 -10.18 -6.40
N LYS A 237 -21.35 -10.41 -7.29
CA LYS A 237 -21.42 -11.62 -8.13
C LYS A 237 -20.12 -11.85 -8.90
N ARG A 238 -19.54 -10.79 -9.48
CA ARG A 238 -18.27 -10.84 -10.19
C ARG A 238 -17.11 -11.23 -9.25
N ALA A 239 -17.04 -10.62 -8.07
CA ALA A 239 -16.02 -10.92 -7.08
C ALA A 239 -16.08 -12.39 -6.62
N ASP A 240 -17.28 -12.89 -6.28
CA ASP A 240 -17.49 -14.28 -5.86
C ASP A 240 -17.09 -15.27 -6.97
N LEU A 241 -17.42 -14.94 -8.23
CA LEU A 241 -17.07 -15.75 -9.38
C LEU A 241 -15.55 -15.80 -9.58
N VAL A 242 -14.88 -14.65 -9.49
CA VAL A 242 -13.41 -14.57 -9.59
C VAL A 242 -12.74 -15.33 -8.44
N GLU A 243 -13.23 -15.20 -7.21
CA GLU A 243 -12.69 -15.90 -6.04
C GLU A 243 -12.79 -17.43 -6.22
N SER A 244 -13.94 -17.93 -6.66
CA SER A 244 -14.16 -19.36 -6.92
C SER A 244 -13.17 -19.94 -7.93
N ILE A 245 -12.70 -19.11 -8.86
CA ILE A 245 -11.73 -19.48 -9.88
C ILE A 245 -10.31 -19.40 -9.33
N VAL A 246 -9.95 -18.29 -8.68
CA VAL A 246 -8.60 -18.01 -8.20
C VAL A 246 -8.19 -19.00 -7.12
N ASN A 247 -9.09 -19.31 -6.16
CA ASN A 247 -8.83 -20.16 -5.00
C ASN A 247 -8.88 -21.68 -5.27
N ARG A 248 -9.20 -22.13 -6.50
CA ARG A 248 -8.96 -23.54 -6.90
C ARG A 248 -7.46 -23.81 -6.96
N LYS A 249 -6.88 -24.17 -5.80
CA LYS A 249 -5.48 -24.59 -5.65
C LYS A 249 -5.17 -25.73 -6.62
N ARG A 250 -4.33 -25.45 -7.63
CA ARG A 250 -3.47 -26.49 -8.20
C ARG A 250 -2.23 -26.57 -7.30
N LYS A 251 -1.93 -27.79 -6.89
CA LYS A 251 -0.82 -28.19 -6.02
C LYS A 251 0.48 -27.46 -6.39
N ASP A 252 1.06 -26.78 -5.39
CA ASP A 252 2.34 -26.07 -5.47
C ASP A 252 3.45 -27.01 -5.94
N SER A 253 3.94 -26.77 -7.15
CA SER A 253 5.13 -27.44 -7.71
C SER A 253 5.57 -26.69 -8.97
N GLU A 254 5.83 -25.38 -8.89
CA GLU A 254 6.53 -24.69 -9.99
C GLU A 254 7.16 -23.33 -9.61
N LEU A 255 7.24 -22.99 -8.32
CA LEU A 255 7.71 -21.65 -7.89
C LEU A 255 9.23 -21.42 -7.97
N ARG A 256 10.05 -22.47 -8.17
CA ARG A 256 11.50 -22.28 -8.35
C ARG A 256 11.94 -22.15 -9.80
N ALA A 257 11.02 -22.30 -10.76
CA ALA A 257 11.32 -22.22 -12.20
C ALA A 257 10.91 -20.87 -12.84
N GLY A 258 10.24 -19.98 -12.09
CA GLY A 258 9.72 -18.71 -12.60
C GLY A 258 10.77 -17.61 -12.81
N LEU A 259 11.87 -17.65 -12.06
CA LEU A 259 12.92 -16.61 -12.14
C LEU A 259 13.81 -16.74 -13.39
N ALA A 260 13.87 -17.92 -14.02
CA ALA A 260 14.65 -18.17 -15.25
C ALA A 260 13.80 -18.21 -16.54
N LYS A 261 12.47 -18.21 -16.43
CA LYS A 261 11.55 -18.28 -17.59
C LYS A 261 11.04 -16.93 -18.08
N ALA A 262 11.35 -15.84 -17.38
CA ALA A 262 10.95 -14.48 -17.77
C ALA A 262 11.58 -14.02 -19.11
N PHE A 263 12.56 -14.76 -19.67
CA PHE A 263 13.21 -14.46 -20.96
C PHE A 263 13.22 -15.63 -21.97
N GLY A 264 12.36 -16.65 -21.80
CA GLY A 264 12.38 -17.85 -22.63
C GLY A 264 11.09 -18.09 -23.41
N ILE A 265 11.08 -17.72 -24.68
CA ILE A 265 10.14 -18.13 -25.72
C ILE A 265 9.69 -19.59 -25.53
N ARG A 266 8.40 -19.82 -25.24
CA ARG A 266 7.60 -21.01 -25.61
C ARG A 266 6.17 -20.90 -25.06
N SER A 267 5.38 -19.98 -25.61
CA SER A 267 3.92 -20.04 -25.51
C SER A 267 3.31 -20.77 -26.73
N GLU A 268 3.92 -21.88 -27.16
CA GLU A 268 3.50 -22.59 -28.37
C GLU A 268 2.73 -23.89 -28.13
N LYS A 269 2.84 -24.53 -26.96
CA LYS A 269 2.21 -25.84 -26.73
C LYS A 269 0.74 -25.83 -26.29
N VAL A 270 0.09 -24.66 -26.26
CA VAL A 270 -1.37 -24.54 -26.12
C VAL A 270 -2.05 -24.28 -27.48
N LYS A 271 -1.25 -24.01 -28.53
CA LYS A 271 -1.77 -23.71 -29.88
C LYS A 271 -2.19 -24.96 -30.67
N GLU A 272 -1.79 -26.16 -30.25
CA GLU A 272 -1.96 -27.40 -31.03
C GLU A 272 -3.22 -28.23 -30.72
N ARG A 273 -4.04 -27.89 -29.72
CA ARG A 273 -5.21 -28.73 -29.38
C ARG A 273 -6.56 -28.27 -29.90
N ILE A 274 -6.66 -27.08 -30.47
CA ILE A 274 -7.90 -26.61 -31.11
C ILE A 274 -7.48 -25.71 -32.26
N GLY A 275 -7.74 -26.15 -33.51
CA GLY A 275 -7.42 -25.41 -34.74
C GLY A 275 -8.26 -24.15 -34.96
N MET A 276 -8.47 -23.34 -33.92
CA MET A 276 -9.14 -22.05 -34.00
C MET A 276 -8.18 -20.99 -33.49
N LYS A 277 -7.50 -20.31 -34.41
CA LYS A 277 -6.97 -18.97 -34.15
C LYS A 277 -8.16 -18.07 -33.91
N SER A 278 -8.50 -17.89 -32.64
CA SER A 278 -9.36 -16.81 -32.21
C SER A 278 -8.46 -15.59 -32.05
N ASP A 279 -8.44 -14.70 -33.05
CA ASP A 279 -7.79 -13.38 -32.99
C ASP A 279 -8.60 -12.37 -32.15
N TYR A 280 -9.36 -12.86 -31.16
CA TYR A 280 -10.09 -11.98 -30.26
C TYR A 280 -9.09 -11.19 -29.41
N GLN A 281 -9.08 -9.89 -29.63
CA GLN A 281 -8.28 -8.91 -28.88
C GLN A 281 -9.21 -8.05 -28.05
N ASP A 282 -8.76 -7.70 -26.86
CA ASP A 282 -9.41 -6.71 -26.01
C ASP A 282 -8.39 -5.59 -25.80
N PRO A 283 -8.39 -4.56 -26.67
CA PRO A 283 -7.35 -3.53 -26.66
C PRO A 283 -7.17 -2.86 -25.29
N ALA A 284 -8.27 -2.66 -24.57
CA ALA A 284 -8.24 -2.06 -23.24
C ALA A 284 -7.54 -2.97 -22.22
N PHE A 285 -7.81 -4.28 -22.25
CA PHE A 285 -7.08 -5.22 -21.41
C PHE A 285 -5.62 -5.41 -21.86
N ASP A 286 -5.36 -5.45 -23.16
CA ASP A 286 -4.04 -5.73 -23.71
C ASP A 286 -3.05 -4.59 -23.35
N GLU A 287 -3.51 -3.33 -23.37
CA GLU A 287 -2.73 -2.19 -22.87
C GLU A 287 -2.39 -2.34 -21.38
N LEU A 288 -3.37 -2.70 -20.54
CA LEU A 288 -3.15 -2.95 -19.12
C LEU A 288 -2.19 -4.12 -18.91
N SER A 289 -2.36 -5.23 -19.63
CA SER A 289 -1.49 -6.40 -19.54
C SER A 289 -0.03 -6.07 -19.88
N MET A 290 0.21 -5.24 -20.90
CA MET A 290 1.57 -4.77 -21.22
C MET A 290 2.15 -3.91 -20.10
N LYS A 291 1.37 -2.96 -19.56
CA LYS A 291 1.80 -2.13 -18.42
C LYS A 291 2.16 -3.00 -17.21
N PHE A 292 1.33 -4.00 -16.88
CA PHE A 292 1.58 -4.93 -15.78
C PHE A 292 2.94 -5.64 -15.90
N GLY A 293 3.25 -6.19 -17.08
CA GLY A 293 4.54 -6.84 -17.32
C GLY A 293 5.72 -5.87 -17.17
N GLY A 294 5.58 -4.65 -17.71
CA GLY A 294 6.60 -3.60 -17.58
C GLY A 294 6.86 -3.17 -16.13
N HIS A 295 5.80 -3.01 -15.32
CA HIS A 295 5.93 -2.63 -13.91
C HIS A 295 6.61 -3.71 -13.07
N TYR A 296 6.27 -4.98 -13.31
CA TYR A 296 6.90 -6.11 -12.64
C TYR A 296 8.43 -6.12 -12.87
N ILE A 297 8.86 -5.88 -14.11
CA ILE A 297 10.29 -5.79 -14.45
C ILE A 297 10.94 -4.57 -13.79
N ARG A 298 10.30 -3.40 -13.83
CA ARG A 298 10.83 -2.18 -13.19
C ARG A 298 11.05 -2.37 -11.69
N LEU A 299 10.13 -3.03 -10.99
CA LEU A 299 10.26 -3.34 -9.56
C LEU A 299 11.50 -4.23 -9.29
N GLN A 300 11.74 -5.24 -10.14
CA GLN A 300 12.93 -6.09 -10.04
C GLN A 300 14.23 -5.32 -10.29
N VAL A 301 14.23 -4.42 -11.28
CA VAL A 301 15.41 -3.57 -11.57
C VAL A 301 15.73 -2.69 -10.36
N VAL A 302 14.75 -1.96 -9.82
CA VAL A 302 14.96 -1.09 -8.65
C VAL A 302 15.47 -1.88 -7.44
N MET A 303 14.90 -3.06 -7.19
CA MET A 303 15.34 -3.92 -6.09
C MET A 303 16.79 -4.39 -6.29
N ARG A 304 17.17 -4.78 -7.51
CA ARG A 304 18.54 -5.17 -7.85
C ARG A 304 19.51 -4.01 -7.69
N ASP A 305 19.12 -2.80 -8.08
CA ASP A 305 19.98 -1.61 -7.97
C ASP A 305 20.22 -1.25 -6.49
N VAL A 306 19.20 -1.36 -5.63
CA VAL A 306 19.36 -1.21 -4.16
C VAL A 306 20.29 -2.28 -3.59
N GLN A 307 20.16 -3.54 -4.00
CA GLN A 307 21.07 -4.62 -3.59
C GLN A 307 22.50 -4.39 -4.09
N GLY A 308 22.65 -3.85 -5.30
CA GLY A 308 23.93 -3.43 -5.86
C GLY A 308 24.59 -2.37 -4.99
N SER A 309 23.84 -1.35 -4.58
CA SER A 309 24.35 -0.28 -3.71
C SER A 309 24.88 -0.82 -2.37
N LEU A 310 24.22 -1.81 -1.77
CA LEU A 310 24.70 -2.46 -0.53
C LEU A 310 26.00 -3.21 -0.76
N THR A 311 26.14 -3.85 -1.91
CA THR A 311 27.36 -4.57 -2.29
C THR A 311 28.53 -3.59 -2.47
N GLU A 312 28.28 -2.43 -3.08
CA GLU A 312 29.27 -1.36 -3.24
C GLU A 312 29.70 -0.76 -1.90
N VAL A 313 28.76 -0.49 -1.00
CA VAL A 313 29.03 0.01 0.36
C VAL A 313 29.86 -1.00 1.15
N ASP A 314 29.52 -2.28 1.08
CA ASP A 314 30.28 -3.36 1.74
C ASP A 314 31.73 -3.43 1.22
N ALA A 315 31.90 -3.43 -0.10
CA ALA A 315 33.22 -3.42 -0.72
C ALA A 315 34.04 -2.17 -0.34
N ALA A 316 33.40 -0.99 -0.25
CA ALA A 316 34.05 0.24 0.17
C ALA A 316 34.55 0.15 1.62
N VAL A 317 33.71 -0.30 2.56
CA VAL A 317 34.11 -0.50 3.96
C VAL A 317 35.21 -1.56 4.08
N GLY A 318 35.13 -2.64 3.29
CA GLY A 318 36.16 -3.67 3.23
C GLY A 318 37.54 -3.10 2.88
N ARG A 319 37.61 -2.15 1.94
CA ARG A 319 38.87 -1.46 1.58
C ARG A 319 39.42 -0.61 2.72
N PHE A 320 38.57 0.13 3.43
CA PHE A 320 39.00 0.90 4.60
C PHE A 320 39.49 0.00 5.73
N ASN A 321 38.83 -1.14 5.96
CA ASN A 321 39.26 -2.10 6.97
C ASN A 321 40.59 -2.77 6.60
N ALA A 322 40.83 -3.07 5.32
CA ALA A 322 42.13 -3.56 4.85
C ALA A 322 43.25 -2.53 5.08
N LEU A 323 42.97 -1.24 4.84
CA LEU A 323 43.91 -0.16 5.16
C LEU A 323 44.20 -0.08 6.67
N ALA A 324 43.17 -0.20 7.52
CA ALA A 324 43.34 -0.22 8.97
C ALA A 324 44.21 -1.40 9.44
N GLN A 325 44.03 -2.60 8.86
CA GLN A 325 44.88 -3.76 9.14
C GLN A 325 46.34 -3.55 8.72
N ALA A 326 46.57 -2.95 7.55
CA ALA A 326 47.92 -2.64 7.08
C ALA A 326 48.63 -1.62 8.00
N LEU A 327 47.91 -0.59 8.46
CA LEU A 327 48.43 0.37 9.44
C LEU A 327 48.79 -0.30 10.77
N GLU A 328 47.95 -1.20 11.28
CA GLU A 328 48.24 -1.92 12.51
C GLU A 328 49.51 -2.77 12.38
N GLN A 329 49.65 -3.53 11.29
CA GLN A 329 50.85 -4.33 11.02
C GLN A 329 52.11 -3.47 10.91
N TYR A 330 52.01 -2.30 10.28
CA TYR A 330 53.13 -1.36 10.18
C TYR A 330 53.59 -0.88 11.57
N MET A 331 52.63 -0.58 12.46
CA MET A 331 52.92 -0.14 13.82
C MET A 331 53.56 -1.22 14.72
N GLU A 332 53.48 -2.50 14.34
CA GLU A 332 54.12 -3.60 15.07
C GLU A 332 55.61 -3.78 14.71
N ILE A 333 56.06 -3.26 13.56
CA ILE A 333 57.41 -3.51 13.02
C ILE A 333 58.48 -2.64 13.69
N ASP A 334 58.16 -1.40 14.07
CA ASP A 334 59.11 -0.54 14.81
C ASP A 334 58.35 0.42 15.73
N GLY A 335 58.55 0.26 17.04
CA GLY A 335 57.86 1.05 18.04
C GLY A 335 58.70 2.23 18.48
N LYS A 336 58.18 3.45 18.29
CA LYS A 336 58.58 4.74 18.91
C LYS A 336 59.29 5.78 18.01
N ALA A 337 59.02 5.83 16.71
CA ALA A 337 59.46 6.99 15.92
C ALA A 337 58.57 8.23 16.15
N TYR A 338 57.23 8.06 16.23
CA TYR A 338 56.27 9.17 16.29
C TYR A 338 54.97 8.83 17.09
N PRO A 339 54.96 8.97 18.43
CA PRO A 339 53.84 8.53 19.27
C PRO A 339 52.50 9.23 18.97
N ASP A 340 52.52 10.51 18.57
CA ASP A 340 51.30 11.26 18.26
C ASP A 340 50.63 10.80 16.95
N VAL A 341 51.43 10.36 15.97
CA VAL A 341 50.94 9.81 14.70
C VAL A 341 50.38 8.41 14.91
N GLU A 342 51.09 7.57 15.67
CA GLU A 342 50.63 6.24 16.04
C GLU A 342 49.30 6.28 16.82
N ASN A 343 49.14 7.23 17.75
CA ASN A 343 47.88 7.37 18.49
C ASN A 343 46.70 7.74 17.56
N ARG A 344 46.92 8.63 16.58
CA ARG A 344 45.92 8.95 15.54
C ARG A 344 45.55 7.73 14.70
N TRP A 345 46.52 6.92 14.30
CA TRP A 345 46.28 5.68 13.57
C TRP A 345 45.52 4.65 14.40
N ARG A 346 45.84 4.46 15.68
CA ARG A 346 45.07 3.57 16.58
C ARG A 346 43.62 4.01 16.69
N ASN A 347 43.36 5.31 16.88
CA ASN A 347 42.00 5.85 16.93
C ASN A 347 41.24 5.62 15.61
N TYR A 348 41.91 5.80 14.47
CA TYR A 348 41.36 5.48 13.15
C TYR A 348 41.03 3.98 13.01
N ILE A 349 41.94 3.09 13.40
CA ILE A 349 41.74 1.63 13.32
C ILE A 349 40.53 1.21 14.15
N VAL A 350 40.40 1.71 15.39
CA VAL A 350 39.24 1.42 16.25
C VAL A 350 37.95 1.92 15.60
N ALA A 351 37.92 3.16 15.09
CA ALA A 351 36.73 3.72 14.46
C ALA A 351 36.30 2.91 13.21
N ILE A 352 37.23 2.52 12.35
CA ILE A 352 36.93 1.71 11.16
C ILE A 352 36.44 0.30 11.54
N ARG A 353 37.02 -0.32 12.57
CA ARG A 353 36.57 -1.64 13.04
C ARG A 353 35.16 -1.61 13.61
N GLU A 354 34.85 -0.61 14.43
CA GLU A 354 33.49 -0.40 14.95
C GLU A 354 32.50 -0.14 13.82
N LEU A 355 32.89 0.69 12.84
CA LEU A 355 32.05 1.00 11.69
C LEU A 355 31.79 -0.24 10.84
N ALA A 356 32.80 -1.06 10.59
CA ALA A 356 32.68 -2.28 9.78
C ALA A 356 31.89 -3.39 10.47
N SER A 357 32.04 -3.55 11.79
CA SER A 357 31.40 -4.65 12.54
C SER A 357 29.98 -4.32 13.00
N VAL A 358 29.74 -3.09 13.47
CA VAL A 358 28.47 -2.69 14.08
C VAL A 358 27.64 -1.86 13.09
N ALA A 359 28.14 -0.69 12.70
CA ALA A 359 27.35 0.27 11.93
C ALA A 359 26.97 -0.26 10.54
N LEU A 360 27.88 -0.95 9.85
CA LEU A 360 27.62 -1.54 8.54
C LEU A 360 26.56 -2.65 8.63
N THR A 361 26.63 -3.48 9.67
CA THR A 361 25.65 -4.55 9.90
C THR A 361 24.26 -3.97 10.12
N GLU A 362 24.16 -2.93 10.96
CA GLU A 362 22.90 -2.21 11.19
C GLU A 362 22.38 -1.54 9.91
N HIS A 363 23.24 -0.87 9.15
CA HIS A 363 22.88 -0.25 7.87
C HIS A 363 22.29 -1.27 6.89
N LYS A 364 22.96 -2.42 6.72
CA LYS A 364 22.48 -3.51 5.87
C LYS A 364 21.13 -4.05 6.34
N GLU A 365 20.95 -4.27 7.64
CA GLU A 365 19.69 -4.74 8.21
C GLU A 365 18.55 -3.74 7.96
N GLN A 366 18.81 -2.44 8.15
CA GLN A 366 17.82 -1.39 7.90
C GLN A 366 17.39 -1.35 6.43
N VAL A 367 18.33 -1.42 5.48
CA VAL A 367 18.00 -1.47 4.04
C VAL A 367 17.23 -2.74 3.70
N GLN A 368 17.66 -3.90 4.22
CA GLN A 368 16.96 -5.16 4.00
C GLN A 368 15.50 -5.08 4.47
N LYS A 369 15.29 -4.71 5.73
CA LYS A 369 13.99 -4.73 6.39
C LYS A 369 13.04 -3.64 5.88
N ARG A 370 13.55 -2.43 5.61
CA ARG A 370 12.70 -1.26 5.30
C ARG A 370 12.57 -0.98 3.81
N VAL A 371 13.40 -1.57 2.96
CA VAL A 371 13.42 -1.31 1.51
C VAL A 371 13.23 -2.60 0.72
N ILE A 372 14.07 -3.61 0.95
CA ILE A 372 14.08 -4.83 0.12
C ILE A 372 12.90 -5.75 0.46
N ASP A 373 12.65 -6.05 1.74
CA ASP A 373 11.57 -6.95 2.16
C ASP A 373 10.17 -6.47 1.73
N PRO A 374 9.82 -5.17 1.81
CA PRO A 374 8.58 -4.66 1.24
C PRO A 374 8.49 -4.86 -0.29
N MET A 375 9.58 -4.66 -1.03
CA MET A 375 9.61 -4.90 -2.48
C MET A 375 9.46 -6.40 -2.83
N ILE A 376 10.07 -7.30 -2.07
CA ILE A 376 9.91 -8.75 -2.20
C ILE A 376 8.45 -9.15 -1.93
N THR A 377 7.85 -8.60 -0.88
CA THR A 377 6.46 -8.86 -0.53
C THR A 377 5.53 -8.41 -1.67
N ALA A 378 5.78 -7.23 -2.24
CA ALA A 378 5.04 -6.76 -3.40
C ALA A 378 5.18 -7.70 -4.62
N LEU A 379 6.39 -8.20 -4.92
CA LEU A 379 6.61 -9.16 -5.99
C LEU A 379 5.80 -10.45 -5.79
N LYS A 380 5.73 -10.98 -4.56
CA LYS A 380 4.91 -12.15 -4.25
C LYS A 380 3.42 -11.88 -4.46
N LEU A 381 2.94 -10.69 -4.10
CA LEU A 381 1.54 -10.30 -4.30
C LEU A 381 1.15 -10.18 -5.78
N HIS A 382 2.11 -10.04 -6.71
CA HIS A 382 1.83 -10.05 -8.15
C HIS A 382 1.44 -11.44 -8.70
N GLU A 383 1.68 -12.53 -7.95
CA GLU A 383 1.34 -13.89 -8.38
C GLU A 383 -0.18 -14.09 -8.55
N GLY A 384 -1.00 -13.50 -7.68
CA GLY A 384 -2.45 -13.56 -7.76
C GLY A 384 -2.99 -12.99 -9.08
N PRO A 385 -2.68 -11.72 -9.41
CA PRO A 385 -3.00 -11.11 -10.70
C PRO A 385 -2.46 -11.90 -11.90
N GLN A 386 -1.20 -12.37 -11.86
CA GLN A 386 -0.64 -13.20 -12.93
C GLN A 386 -1.45 -14.47 -13.17
N ASN A 387 -1.85 -15.15 -12.10
CA ASN A 387 -2.70 -16.34 -12.16
C ASN A 387 -4.08 -16.02 -12.73
N ALA A 388 -4.70 -14.89 -12.34
CA ALA A 388 -5.98 -14.45 -12.88
C ALA A 388 -5.88 -14.13 -14.38
N MET A 389 -4.83 -13.44 -14.83
CA MET A 389 -4.56 -13.17 -16.25
C MET A 389 -4.34 -14.46 -17.05
N ALA A 390 -3.61 -15.42 -16.50
CA ALA A 390 -3.40 -16.72 -17.13
C ALA A 390 -4.70 -17.53 -17.24
N LYS A 391 -5.58 -17.45 -16.23
CA LYS A 391 -6.91 -18.07 -16.25
C LYS A 391 -7.82 -17.38 -17.27
N ARG A 392 -7.83 -16.05 -17.34
CA ARG A 392 -8.52 -15.26 -18.39
C ARG A 392 -8.10 -15.74 -19.78
N LYS A 393 -6.79 -15.80 -20.06
CA LYS A 393 -6.25 -16.22 -21.36
C LYS A 393 -6.73 -17.62 -21.79
N LYS A 394 -6.89 -18.55 -20.84
CA LYS A 394 -7.42 -19.89 -21.12
C LYS A 394 -8.92 -19.89 -21.45
N ARG A 395 -9.69 -18.92 -20.93
CA ARG A 395 -11.16 -18.84 -21.07
C ARG A 395 -11.63 -18.01 -22.26
N VAL A 396 -10.74 -17.27 -22.94
CA VAL A 396 -11.06 -16.54 -24.18
C VAL A 396 -11.71 -17.46 -25.22
N VAL A 397 -11.25 -18.71 -25.33
CA VAL A 397 -11.77 -19.68 -26.29
C VAL A 397 -13.24 -20.00 -26.02
N ASP A 398 -13.63 -20.13 -24.74
CA ASP A 398 -15.02 -20.41 -24.33
C ASP A 398 -15.92 -19.21 -24.69
N TYR A 399 -15.45 -17.98 -24.43
CA TYR A 399 -16.17 -16.75 -24.78
C TYR A 399 -16.39 -16.58 -26.28
N VAL A 400 -15.35 -16.78 -27.09
CA VAL A 400 -15.44 -16.64 -28.55
C VAL A 400 -16.35 -17.71 -29.14
N ARG A 401 -16.29 -18.93 -28.61
CA ARG A 401 -17.20 -20.01 -29.02
C ARG A 401 -18.66 -19.67 -28.70
N CYS A 402 -18.95 -19.14 -27.51
CA CYS A 402 -20.28 -18.64 -27.16
C CYS A 402 -20.76 -17.57 -28.16
N GLN A 403 -19.95 -16.56 -28.42
CA GLN A 403 -20.31 -15.48 -29.33
C GLN A 403 -20.58 -15.98 -30.76
N GLN A 404 -19.82 -16.97 -31.23
CA GLN A 404 -20.04 -17.58 -32.54
C GLN A 404 -21.35 -18.37 -32.62
N LEU A 405 -21.67 -19.16 -31.58
CA LEU A 405 -22.91 -19.92 -31.51
C LEU A 405 -24.14 -19.00 -31.44
N GLU A 406 -24.06 -17.92 -30.66
CA GLU A 406 -25.11 -16.90 -30.59
C GLU A 406 -25.34 -16.21 -31.94
N LYS A 407 -24.26 -15.83 -32.65
CA LYS A 407 -24.34 -15.27 -34.01
C LYS A 407 -24.95 -16.25 -35.01
N ALA A 408 -24.74 -17.54 -34.82
CA ALA A 408 -25.34 -18.61 -35.62
C ALA A 408 -26.78 -18.97 -35.18
N GLY A 409 -27.35 -18.28 -34.19
CA GLY A 409 -28.68 -18.55 -33.65
C GLY A 409 -28.80 -19.87 -32.87
N GLN A 410 -27.68 -20.51 -32.52
CA GLN A 410 -27.64 -21.76 -31.77
C GLN A 410 -27.44 -21.49 -30.27
N LYS A 411 -28.15 -22.24 -29.42
CA LYS A 411 -27.96 -22.14 -27.96
C LYS A 411 -26.62 -22.76 -27.56
N PRO A 412 -25.73 -22.03 -26.88
CA PRO A 412 -24.49 -22.58 -26.35
C PRO A 412 -24.75 -23.68 -25.32
N ASP A 413 -23.87 -24.67 -25.24
CA ASP A 413 -23.91 -25.67 -24.17
C ASP A 413 -23.60 -25.02 -22.81
N LYS A 414 -24.18 -25.59 -21.74
CA LYS A 414 -24.06 -25.05 -20.37
C LYS A 414 -22.60 -24.81 -19.96
N LYS A 415 -21.66 -25.68 -20.36
CA LYS A 415 -20.24 -25.56 -20.01
C LYS A 415 -19.56 -24.39 -20.73
N THR A 416 -19.84 -24.18 -22.02
CA THR A 416 -19.30 -23.04 -22.77
C THR A 416 -19.90 -21.73 -22.27
N LEU A 417 -21.20 -21.70 -21.95
CA LEU A 417 -21.86 -20.53 -21.36
C LEU A 417 -21.23 -20.15 -20.02
N GLU A 418 -21.07 -21.11 -19.10
CA GLU A 418 -20.36 -20.89 -17.84
C GLU A 418 -18.93 -20.37 -18.10
N GLY A 419 -18.18 -20.99 -19.03
CA GLY A 419 -16.83 -20.54 -19.39
C GLY A 419 -16.77 -19.10 -19.92
N SER A 420 -17.78 -18.68 -20.68
CA SER A 420 -17.94 -17.31 -21.19
C SER A 420 -18.23 -16.31 -20.07
N GLU A 421 -19.15 -16.64 -19.15
CA GLU A 421 -19.44 -15.81 -17.97
C GLU A 421 -18.20 -15.64 -17.08
N LEU A 422 -17.45 -16.72 -16.87
CA LEU A 422 -16.17 -16.69 -16.14
C LEU A 422 -15.15 -15.77 -16.83
N TYR A 423 -15.08 -15.80 -18.16
CA TYR A 423 -14.19 -14.92 -18.92
C TYR A 423 -14.56 -13.45 -18.73
N VAL A 424 -15.84 -13.09 -18.90
CA VAL A 424 -16.32 -11.72 -18.75
C VAL A 424 -16.05 -11.21 -17.33
N ALA A 425 -16.32 -12.02 -16.31
CA ALA A 425 -16.08 -11.65 -14.92
C ALA A 425 -14.59 -11.40 -14.63
N LEU A 426 -13.70 -12.30 -15.08
CA LEU A 426 -12.25 -12.13 -14.93
C LEU A 426 -11.75 -10.90 -15.70
N ASN A 427 -12.24 -10.70 -16.91
CA ASN A 427 -11.81 -9.61 -17.78
C ASN A 427 -12.14 -8.25 -17.17
N GLU A 428 -13.39 -8.05 -16.78
CA GLU A 428 -13.85 -6.78 -16.20
C GLU A 428 -13.22 -6.54 -14.82
N GLN A 429 -13.04 -7.58 -14.01
CA GLN A 429 -12.38 -7.44 -12.71
C GLN A 429 -10.90 -7.05 -12.88
N LEU A 430 -10.18 -7.67 -13.81
CA LEU A 430 -8.78 -7.31 -14.09
C LEU A 430 -8.65 -5.88 -14.61
N LYS A 431 -9.59 -5.39 -15.42
CA LYS A 431 -9.60 -3.99 -15.89
C LYS A 431 -9.75 -2.98 -14.74
N ILE A 432 -10.47 -3.35 -13.68
CA ILE A 432 -10.66 -2.50 -12.48
C ILE A 432 -9.47 -2.58 -11.54
N ASP A 433 -8.92 -3.78 -11.33
CA ASP A 433 -7.94 -4.02 -10.28
C ASP A 433 -6.49 -3.73 -10.72
N LEU A 434 -6.16 -3.96 -11.99
CA LEU A 434 -4.81 -3.72 -12.51
C LEU A 434 -4.37 -2.24 -12.36
N PRO A 435 -5.19 -1.23 -12.71
CA PRO A 435 -4.85 0.18 -12.49
C PRO A 435 -4.57 0.51 -11.01
N LYS A 436 -5.42 0.02 -10.10
CA LYS A 436 -5.24 0.24 -8.65
C LYS A 436 -3.96 -0.40 -8.14
N LEU A 437 -3.63 -1.60 -8.61
CA LEU A 437 -2.38 -2.26 -8.29
C LEU A 437 -1.17 -1.43 -8.75
N TYR A 438 -1.25 -0.75 -9.90
CA TYR A 438 -0.16 0.12 -10.38
C TYR A 438 0.04 1.32 -9.47
N GLU A 439 -1.03 2.03 -9.12
CA GLU A 439 -0.96 3.19 -8.24
C GLU A 439 -0.37 2.81 -6.87
N LEU A 440 -0.86 1.72 -6.29
CA LEU A 440 -0.37 1.24 -4.99
C LEU A 440 1.08 0.74 -5.06
N SER A 441 1.47 0.04 -6.13
CA SER A 441 2.85 -0.42 -6.32
C SER A 441 3.81 0.74 -6.52
N ALA A 442 3.42 1.77 -7.28
CA ALA A 442 4.21 2.97 -7.48
C ALA A 442 4.43 3.73 -6.17
N GLU A 443 3.36 3.90 -5.38
CA GLU A 443 3.44 4.56 -4.08
C GLU A 443 4.33 3.78 -3.10
N LEU A 444 4.24 2.44 -3.09
CA LEU A 444 5.13 1.60 -2.29
C LEU A 444 6.60 1.80 -2.68
N ILE A 445 6.93 1.72 -3.97
CA ILE A 445 8.30 1.90 -4.46
C ILE A 445 8.82 3.29 -4.07
N ARG A 446 8.02 4.34 -4.26
CA ARG A 446 8.37 5.71 -3.90
C ARG A 446 8.72 5.83 -2.41
N ARG A 447 7.92 5.22 -1.54
CA ARG A 447 8.19 5.19 -0.09
C ARG A 447 9.44 4.40 0.24
N CYS A 448 9.66 3.26 -0.41
CA CYS A 448 10.86 2.45 -0.19
C CYS A 448 12.13 3.21 -0.61
N LEU A 449 12.11 3.90 -1.75
CA LEU A 449 13.23 4.75 -2.19
C LEU A 449 13.48 5.92 -1.24
N MET A 450 12.43 6.51 -0.67
CA MET A 450 12.60 7.56 0.33
C MET A 450 13.18 7.04 1.64
N CYS A 451 12.74 5.88 2.11
CA CYS A 451 13.38 5.18 3.22
C CYS A 451 14.85 4.88 2.91
N HIS A 452 15.17 4.41 1.70
CA HIS A 452 16.54 4.14 1.29
C HIS A 452 17.42 5.39 1.36
N HIS A 453 16.93 6.52 0.83
CA HIS A 453 17.64 7.80 0.89
C HIS A 453 17.90 8.24 2.34
N GLN A 454 16.89 8.13 3.22
CA GLN A 454 17.07 8.44 4.65
C GLN A 454 18.11 7.54 5.33
N ILE A 455 18.11 6.25 5.01
CA ILE A 455 19.08 5.30 5.55
C ILE A 455 20.49 5.61 5.04
N GLN A 456 20.65 6.03 3.77
CA GLN A 456 21.92 6.48 3.22
C GLN A 456 22.43 7.76 3.89
N LEU A 457 21.56 8.74 4.16
CA LEU A 457 21.94 9.94 4.91
C LEU A 457 22.41 9.59 6.33
N ALA A 458 21.68 8.71 7.04
CA ALA A 458 22.08 8.25 8.37
C ALA A 458 23.41 7.47 8.36
N TRP A 459 23.67 6.74 7.28
CA TRP A 459 24.94 6.04 7.08
C TRP A 459 26.11 7.02 6.93
N LEU A 460 25.99 8.02 6.05
CA LEU A 460 27.00 9.05 5.87
C LEU A 460 27.20 9.88 7.14
N TRP A 461 26.13 10.18 7.88
CA TRP A 461 26.22 10.84 9.17
C TRP A 461 26.99 10.01 10.21
N THR A 462 26.79 8.68 10.22
CA THR A 462 27.53 7.78 11.10
C THR A 462 29.03 7.79 10.78
N TRP A 463 29.39 7.80 9.49
CA TRP A 463 30.78 7.97 9.05
C TRP A 463 31.39 9.27 9.58
N GLU A 464 30.67 10.38 9.40
CA GLU A 464 31.12 11.69 9.88
C GLU A 464 31.32 11.71 11.40
N MET A 465 30.37 11.20 12.17
CA MET A 465 30.45 11.14 13.63
C MET A 465 31.62 10.28 14.13
N LYS A 466 31.94 9.19 13.43
CA LYS A 466 33.06 8.31 13.81
C LYS A 466 34.42 8.86 13.41
N LEU A 467 34.51 9.56 12.27
CA LEU A 467 35.77 10.10 11.77
C LEU A 467 36.11 11.50 12.28
N ARG A 468 35.12 12.33 12.62
CA ARG A 468 35.32 13.71 13.09
C ARG A 468 36.28 13.82 14.29
N PRO A 469 36.18 12.98 15.35
CA PRO A 469 37.11 13.07 16.48
C PRO A 469 38.57 12.76 16.11
N ILE A 470 38.82 12.04 15.02
CA ILE A 470 40.17 11.66 14.57
C ILE A 470 40.87 12.82 13.86
N LEU A 471 40.10 13.66 13.15
CA LEU A 471 40.61 14.82 12.42
C LEU A 471 40.96 15.99 13.37
N GLY A 472 40.33 16.05 14.55
CA GLY A 472 40.48 17.15 15.50
C GLY A 472 39.73 18.43 15.07
N ASP A 473 39.52 19.36 16.01
CA ASP A 473 38.64 20.53 15.82
C ASP A 473 39.11 21.52 14.73
N ASN A 474 40.38 21.48 14.32
CA ASN A 474 40.99 22.45 13.40
C ASN A 474 41.27 21.92 11.97
N HIS A 475 40.97 20.65 11.65
CA HIS A 475 41.30 20.05 10.35
C HIS A 475 40.09 19.56 9.55
N PHE A 476 38.89 20.07 9.82
CA PHE A 476 37.77 19.86 8.90
C PHE A 476 37.78 20.98 7.86
N PRO A 477 38.18 20.70 6.60
CA PRO A 477 38.32 21.75 5.60
C PRO A 477 36.96 22.35 5.26
N ALA A 478 36.90 23.68 5.16
CA ALA A 478 35.66 24.40 4.85
C ALA A 478 35.12 24.11 3.44
N SER A 479 35.99 23.65 2.53
CA SER A 479 35.61 23.13 1.20
C SER A 479 36.57 22.05 0.73
N PHE A 480 36.17 21.25 -0.26
CA PHE A 480 37.02 20.22 -0.88
C PHE A 480 38.36 20.78 -1.39
N ASP A 481 38.39 22.04 -1.83
CA ASP A 481 39.60 22.69 -2.36
C ASP A 481 40.71 22.85 -1.32
N HIS A 482 40.35 22.83 -0.03
CA HIS A 482 41.29 22.99 1.08
C HIS A 482 41.91 21.66 1.54
N ILE A 483 41.39 20.51 1.09
CA ILE A 483 41.90 19.18 1.49
C ILE A 483 43.33 18.96 0.98
N LEU A 484 43.56 19.23 -0.31
CA LEU A 484 44.86 19.01 -0.95
C LEU A 484 45.96 19.92 -0.37
N PRO A 485 45.75 21.25 -0.21
CA PRO A 485 46.72 22.12 0.43
C PRO A 485 47.09 21.68 1.86
N GLN A 486 46.09 21.33 2.69
CA GLN A 486 46.33 20.86 4.06
C GLN A 486 47.11 19.55 4.09
N PHE A 487 46.82 18.62 3.18
CA PHE A 487 47.61 17.39 3.05
C PHE A 487 49.06 17.67 2.67
N HIS A 488 49.31 18.61 1.75
CA HIS A 488 50.65 18.96 1.30
C HIS A 488 51.52 19.59 2.40
N GLU A 489 50.95 20.38 3.30
CA GLU A 489 51.70 20.97 4.43
C GLU A 489 52.40 19.90 5.29
N ASP A 490 51.67 18.84 5.67
CA ASP A 490 52.22 17.73 6.46
C ASP A 490 53.06 16.78 5.59
N PHE A 491 52.61 16.50 4.36
CA PHE A 491 53.28 15.58 3.45
C PHE A 491 54.66 16.09 3.03
N ASP A 492 54.80 17.38 2.70
CA ASP A 492 56.06 17.94 2.22
C ASP A 492 57.16 17.88 3.29
N LEU A 493 56.79 17.98 4.57
CA LEU A 493 57.72 17.82 5.69
C LEU A 493 58.26 16.39 5.77
N VAL A 494 57.37 15.38 5.68
CA VAL A 494 57.75 13.96 5.67
C VAL A 494 58.53 13.62 4.39
N ASN A 495 58.08 14.11 3.25
CA ASN A 495 58.70 13.90 1.95
C ASN A 495 60.12 14.47 1.94
N THR A 496 60.33 15.66 2.51
CA THR A 496 61.67 16.26 2.68
C THR A 496 62.56 15.43 3.59
N GLN A 497 62.03 14.87 4.69
CA GLN A 497 62.77 13.95 5.54
C GLN A 497 63.16 12.67 4.80
N VAL A 498 62.25 12.09 4.01
CA VAL A 498 62.56 10.93 3.16
C VAL A 498 63.67 11.26 2.16
N TYR A 499 63.62 12.43 1.52
CA TYR A 499 64.69 12.92 0.65
C TYR A 499 66.02 13.17 1.41
N SER A 500 65.96 13.53 2.69
CA SER A 500 67.16 13.73 3.52
C SER A 500 67.84 12.42 3.94
N LEU A 501 67.05 11.36 4.10
CA LEU A 501 67.52 9.99 4.38
C LEU A 501 68.08 9.30 3.13
N ALA A 502 68.04 9.97 1.98
CA ALA A 502 68.55 9.46 0.73
C ALA A 502 70.10 9.45 0.73
N LEU A 503 70.66 8.40 1.33
CA LEU A 503 71.93 7.80 0.90
C LEU A 503 71.93 7.45 -0.61
N CYS A 504 70.77 7.52 -1.27
CA CYS A 504 70.57 7.33 -2.71
C CYS A 504 70.17 8.62 -3.46
N ASN A 505 70.43 9.83 -2.94
CA ASN A 505 70.08 11.08 -3.64
C ASN A 505 70.99 11.40 -4.85
N GLY A 506 71.57 10.37 -5.46
CA GLY A 506 72.52 10.49 -6.56
C GLY A 506 73.90 11.01 -6.16
N SER A 507 74.12 11.56 -4.96
CA SER A 507 75.43 12.03 -4.52
C SER A 507 76.42 10.88 -4.34
N ALA A 508 76.04 9.81 -3.63
CA ALA A 508 76.85 8.60 -3.54
C ALA A 508 77.01 7.88 -4.89
N LEU A 509 76.01 7.99 -5.79
CA LEU A 509 76.06 7.43 -7.15
C LEU A 509 77.00 8.24 -8.06
N ALA A 510 77.03 9.57 -7.90
CA ALA A 510 77.93 10.50 -8.59
C ALA A 510 79.36 10.36 -8.05
N ASP A 511 79.54 10.24 -6.74
CA ASP A 511 80.83 9.97 -6.11
C ASP A 511 81.37 8.57 -6.50
N ALA A 512 80.50 7.56 -6.60
CA ALA A 512 80.86 6.23 -7.10
C ALA A 512 81.25 6.24 -8.59
N ALA A 513 80.70 7.14 -9.40
CA ALA A 513 81.13 7.34 -10.79
C ALA A 513 82.52 7.99 -10.90
N HIS A 514 82.98 8.65 -9.84
CA HIS A 514 84.32 9.25 -9.72
C HIS A 514 85.33 8.35 -9.00
N PHE A 515 84.93 7.17 -8.50
CA PHE A 515 85.85 6.16 -8.01
C PHE A 515 86.64 5.56 -9.19
N ILE A 516 87.88 6.04 -9.37
CA ILE A 516 88.84 5.36 -10.24
C ILE A 516 89.23 4.07 -9.52
N SER A 517 88.78 2.94 -10.06
CA SER A 517 89.19 1.61 -9.59
C SER A 517 90.73 1.59 -9.50
N PRO A 518 91.33 1.20 -8.37
CA PRO A 518 92.78 1.18 -8.24
C PRO A 518 93.34 0.33 -9.39
N GLN A 519 94.22 0.92 -10.18
CA GLN A 519 94.86 0.21 -11.29
C GLN A 519 95.51 -1.05 -10.71
N ILE A 520 95.02 -2.20 -11.15
CA ILE A 520 95.70 -3.47 -10.93
C ILE A 520 97.03 -3.34 -11.65
N SER A 521 98.11 -3.33 -10.88
CA SER A 521 99.48 -3.46 -11.37
C SER A 521 99.50 -4.58 -12.41
N GLN A 522 99.87 -4.25 -13.64
CA GLN A 522 100.04 -5.24 -14.70
C GLN A 522 101.06 -6.28 -14.25
N THR A 523 100.59 -7.49 -13.92
CA THR A 523 101.40 -8.69 -13.97
C THR A 523 100.84 -9.57 -15.08
N ASP A 524 101.44 -9.33 -16.24
CA ASP A 524 101.80 -10.24 -17.32
C ASP A 524 100.84 -11.32 -17.83
N GLU A 525 100.91 -11.51 -19.14
CA GLU A 525 100.17 -12.50 -19.89
C GLU A 525 100.54 -13.93 -19.46
N GLY A 526 99.49 -14.74 -19.29
CA GLY A 526 99.60 -16.17 -19.26
C GLY A 526 98.22 -16.80 -19.23
N PHE A 527 97.78 -17.31 -20.39
CA PHE A 527 96.58 -18.13 -20.63
C PHE A 527 95.32 -17.40 -21.13
N ARG A 528 95.28 -17.34 -22.47
CA ARG A 528 94.08 -17.30 -23.32
C ARG A 528 93.07 -18.37 -22.93
N LEU A 529 91.77 -18.02 -22.94
CA LEU A 529 90.71 -18.89 -23.49
C LEU A 529 89.58 -18.06 -24.13
N SER A 530 89.62 -18.08 -25.46
CA SER A 530 88.57 -17.99 -26.49
C SER A 530 87.17 -17.39 -26.20
N ARG A 531 86.92 -16.27 -26.90
CA ARG A 531 85.70 -15.81 -27.58
C ARG A 531 84.50 -16.79 -27.68
N SER A 532 83.31 -16.24 -27.46
CA SER A 532 82.18 -16.35 -28.40
C SER A 532 81.44 -15.01 -28.54
N ARG A 533 81.24 -14.61 -29.79
CA ARG A 533 80.66 -13.35 -30.30
C ARG A 533 79.13 -13.49 -30.39
N ALA A 534 78.38 -12.54 -29.84
CA ALA A 534 77.62 -11.51 -30.59
C ALA A 534 76.48 -12.01 -31.50
N GLY A 535 75.25 -11.77 -31.05
CA GLY A 535 74.07 -11.64 -31.90
C GLY A 535 73.56 -10.19 -31.84
N THR A 536 73.92 -9.39 -32.83
CA THR A 536 73.37 -8.06 -33.11
C THR A 536 72.12 -8.18 -33.96
N SER A 537 71.04 -7.48 -33.61
CA SER A 537 70.13 -6.87 -34.60
C SER A 537 69.16 -5.90 -33.92
N SER A 538 69.54 -4.62 -33.95
CA SER A 538 68.67 -3.45 -33.84
C SER A 538 67.84 -3.26 -35.10
N ARG A 539 66.59 -2.78 -34.98
CA ARG A 539 66.04 -1.80 -35.93
C ARG A 539 64.94 -0.94 -35.30
N THR A 540 65.31 0.32 -35.12
CA THR A 540 64.55 1.58 -35.10
C THR A 540 63.72 1.74 -36.41
N HIS A 541 62.74 2.64 -36.63
CA HIS A 541 61.95 3.67 -35.92
C HIS A 541 60.81 4.12 -36.90
N SER A 542 59.77 4.79 -36.37
CA SER A 542 59.04 5.96 -36.95
C SER A 542 57.73 5.82 -37.76
N ILE A 543 56.65 6.35 -37.17
CA ILE A 543 55.69 7.42 -37.62
C ILE A 543 55.18 7.44 -39.07
N GLY A 544 53.85 7.32 -39.22
CA GLY A 544 52.98 8.34 -39.83
C GLY A 544 52.59 8.28 -41.32
N SER A 545 51.29 8.11 -41.54
CA SER A 545 50.44 8.76 -42.57
C SER A 545 50.46 8.26 -44.04
N GLU A 546 49.40 7.54 -44.41
CA GLU A 546 48.30 8.03 -45.27
C GLU A 546 46.97 7.43 -44.78
#